data_AF-A0A7J5VW50-F1
#
_entry.id   AF-A0A7J5VW50-F1
#
_cell.length_a   1.000
_cell.length_b   1.000
_cell.length_c   1.000
_cell.angle_alpha   90.00
_cell.angle_beta   90.00
_cell.angle_gamma   90.00
#
_symmetry.space_group_name_H-M   'P 1'
#
loop_
_entity.id
_entity.type
_entity.pdbx_description
1 polymer ?
#
loop_
_entity_poly.entity_id
_entity_poly.type
_entity_poly.pdbx_seq_one_letter_code
_entity_poly.pdbx_strand_id
1 'polypeptide(L)' 'MEQLTEAYKSLIKALEIIAGKAENRGVIECPQCGGQLRYARAKSNGHVHGHCKTEGCLSWMQ' A
#
# COMPACT_ATOMS: atom_id res chain seq x y z
N MET A 1 11.35 -1.31 18.76
CA MET A 1 10.94 -2.52 18.00
C MET A 1 9.44 -2.57 17.71
N GLU A 2 8.59 -2.01 18.57
CA GLU A 2 7.11 -2.04 18.46
C GLU A 2 6.50 -1.16 17.35
N GLN A 3 7.18 -0.09 16.92
CA GLN A 3 6.71 0.74 15.80
C GLN A 3 7.01 0.15 14.41
N LEU A 4 8.12 -0.59 14.29
CA LEU A 4 8.47 -1.29 13.04
C LEU A 4 7.45 -2.40 12.72
N THR A 5 6.86 -3.02 13.74
CA THR A 5 5.86 -4.07 13.56
C THR A 5 4.54 -3.55 13.03
N GLU A 6 4.10 -2.35 13.43
CA GLU A 6 2.83 -1.78 12.95
C GLU A 6 2.90 -1.26 11.51
N ALA A 7 4.01 -0.62 11.14
CA ALA A 7 4.26 -0.24 9.76
C ALA A 7 4.32 -1.48 8.83
N TYR A 8 4.97 -2.55 9.28
CA TYR A 8 5.07 -3.80 8.52
C TYR A 8 3.71 -4.52 8.37
N LYS A 9 2.91 -4.59 9.43
CA LYS A 9 1.53 -5.11 9.36
C LYS A 9 0.67 -4.31 8.39
N SER A 10 0.80 -2.98 8.43
CA SER A 10 0.08 -2.09 7.51
C SER A 10 0.46 -2.32 6.06
N LEU A 11 1.76 -2.55 5.78
CA LEU A 11 2.25 -2.91 4.45
C LEU A 11 1.64 -4.22 3.97
N ILE A 12 1.71 -5.30 4.76
CA ILE A 12 1.16 -6.61 4.37
C ILE A 12 -0.33 -6.48 4.07
N LYS A 13 -1.10 -5.83 4.96
CA LYS A 13 -2.53 -5.62 4.77
C LYS A 13 -2.83 -4.84 3.49
N ALA A 14 -2.03 -3.82 3.16
CA ALA A 14 -2.18 -3.09 1.90
C ALA A 14 -1.93 -4.00 0.69
N LEU A 15 -0.88 -4.84 0.73
CA LEU A 15 -0.56 -5.78 -0.34
C LEU A 15 -1.65 -6.84 -0.54
N GLU A 16 -2.20 -7.41 0.54
CA GLU A 16 -3.30 -8.36 0.49
C GLU A 16 -4.56 -7.76 -0.17
N ILE A 17 -4.94 -6.54 0.24
CA ILE A 17 -6.07 -5.82 -0.36
C ILE A 17 -5.81 -5.58 -1.85
N ILE A 18 -4.59 -5.15 -2.22
CA ILE A 18 -4.22 -4.88 -3.61
C ILE A 18 -4.22 -6.17 -4.44
N ALA A 19 -3.73 -7.28 -3.91
CA ALA A 19 -3.72 -8.57 -4.61
C ALA A 19 -5.14 -9.02 -5.02
N GLY A 20 -6.15 -8.69 -4.21
CA GLY A 20 -7.56 -8.94 -4.53
C GLY A 20 -8.20 -8.00 -5.56
N LYS A 21 -7.49 -6.97 -6.06
CA LYS A 21 -8.01 -6.04 -7.07
C LYS A 21 -7.69 -6.50 -8.49
N ALA A 22 -8.66 -6.40 -9.39
CA ALA A 22 -8.44 -6.72 -10.81
C ALA A 22 -7.61 -5.63 -11.51
N GLU A 23 -7.75 -4.38 -11.09
CA GLU A 23 -7.12 -3.23 -11.70
C GLU A 23 -5.65 -3.10 -11.32
N ASN A 24 -4.79 -2.79 -12.29
CA ASN A 24 -3.37 -2.54 -12.03
C ASN A 24 -3.07 -1.17 -11.43
N ARG A 25 -4.08 -0.37 -11.11
CA ARG A 25 -3.92 0.91 -10.44
C ARG A 25 -5.24 1.28 -9.79
N GLY A 26 -5.17 1.96 -8.66
CA GLY A 26 -6.37 2.39 -7.96
C GLY A 26 -6.10 3.12 -6.68
N VAL A 27 -7.18 3.30 -5.91
CA VAL A 27 -7.15 3.87 -4.57
C VAL A 27 -7.79 2.87 -3.62
N ILE A 28 -7.15 2.62 -2.49
CA ILE A 28 -7.69 1.87 -1.37
C ILE A 28 -7.67 2.75 -0.11
N GLU A 29 -8.36 2.30 0.92
CA GLU A 29 -8.21 2.89 2.26
C GLU A 29 -6.85 2.49 2.86
N CYS A 30 -6.12 3.46 3.40
CA CYS A 30 -4.81 3.24 3.99
C CYS A 30 -4.97 2.47 5.32
N PRO A 31 -4.38 1.28 5.45
CA PRO A 31 -4.53 0.49 6.68
C PRO A 31 -3.84 1.11 7.90
N GLN A 32 -2.94 2.09 7.70
CA GLN A 32 -2.24 2.78 8.78
C GLN A 32 -3.01 3.99 9.34
N CYS A 33 -3.74 4.72 8.51
CA CYS A 33 -4.39 5.99 8.93
C CYS A 33 -5.84 6.18 8.47
N GLY A 34 -6.42 5.25 7.71
CA GLY A 34 -7.75 5.40 7.10
C GLY A 34 -7.82 6.37 5.92
N GLY A 35 -6.71 7.02 5.55
CA GLY A 35 -6.65 7.96 4.43
C GLY A 35 -6.66 7.31 3.05
N GLN A 36 -6.54 8.11 1.99
CA GLN A 36 -6.48 7.58 0.62
C GLN A 36 -5.08 7.07 0.27
N LEU A 37 -4.97 5.79 -0.09
CA LEU A 37 -3.73 5.17 -0.56
C LEU A 37 -3.83 4.85 -2.05
N ARG A 38 -2.99 5.50 -2.85
CA ARG A 38 -2.88 5.23 -4.29
C ARG A 38 -1.91 4.08 -4.50
N TYR A 39 -2.25 3.14 -5.38
CA TYR A 39 -1.36 2.07 -5.78
C TYR A 39 -1.27 1.92 -7.29
N ALA A 40 -0.16 1.36 -7.76
CA ALA A 40 0.03 0.93 -9.13
C ALA A 40 0.85 -0.36 -9.16
N ARG A 41 0.43 -1.31 -9.99
CA ARG A 41 1.12 -2.55 -10.32
C ARG A 41 1.74 -2.42 -11.70
N ALA A 42 3.06 -2.54 -11.76
CA ALA A 42 3.78 -2.50 -13.01
C ALA A 42 3.42 -3.72 -13.86
N LYS A 43 2.98 -3.49 -15.10
CA LYS A 43 2.57 -4.58 -16.01
C LYS A 43 3.74 -5.47 -16.46
N SER A 44 4.96 -4.93 -16.45
CA SER A 44 6.16 -5.60 -16.94
C SER A 44 6.74 -6.62 -15.97
N ASN A 45 6.65 -6.37 -14.66
CA ASN A 45 7.30 -7.18 -13.62
C ASN A 45 6.40 -7.48 -12.41
N GLY A 46 5.17 -6.96 -12.37
CA GLY A 46 4.23 -7.20 -11.28
C GLY A 46 4.53 -6.43 -9.99
N HIS A 47 5.59 -5.62 -9.95
CA HIS A 47 5.96 -4.86 -8.75
C HIS A 47 4.89 -3.82 -8.41
N VAL A 48 4.62 -3.66 -7.11
CA VAL A 48 3.55 -2.80 -6.61
C VAL A 48 4.13 -1.60 -5.89
N HIS A 49 3.74 -0.42 -6.35
CA HIS A 49 4.06 0.86 -5.71
C HIS A 49 2.82 1.34 -4.96
N GLY A 50 3.00 1.89 -3.77
CA GLY A 50 1.91 2.43 -2.94
C GLY A 50 2.32 3.74 -2.29
N HIS A 51 1.41 4.71 -2.27
CA HIS A 51 1.64 6.01 -1.64
C HIS A 51 0.35 6.54 -1.01
N CYS A 52 0.33 6.65 0.32
CA CYS A 52 -0.74 7.32 1.05
C CYS A 52 -0.64 8.84 0.87
N LYS A 53 -1.78 9.52 0.69
CA LYS A 53 -1.82 10.98 0.61
C LYS A 53 -1.48 11.68 1.94
N THR A 54 -1.62 10.99 3.06
CA THR A 54 -1.26 11.53 4.38
C THR A 54 0.26 11.64 4.48
N GLU A 55 0.76 12.83 4.80
CA GLU A 55 2.18 13.11 4.94
C GLU A 55 2.83 12.21 6.01
N GLY A 56 4.02 11.67 5.72
CA GLY A 56 4.74 10.78 6.64
C GLY A 56 4.07 9.42 6.89
N CYS A 57 3.08 9.05 6.07
CA CYS A 57 2.35 7.79 6.22
C CYS A 57 2.93 6.68 5.32
N LEU A 58 2.18 5.57 5.19
CA LEU A 58 2.57 4.39 4.44
C LEU A 58 2.86 4.70 2.98
N SER A 59 4.11 4.46 2.57
CA SER A 59 4.58 4.58 1.20
C SER A 59 5.67 3.55 0.93
N TRP A 60 5.65 2.90 -0.23
CA TRP A 60 6.65 1.92 -0.62
C TRP A 60 6.77 1.80 -2.15
N MET A 61 7.94 1.31 -2.57
CA MET A 61 8.23 0.87 -3.93
C MET A 61 8.98 -0.44 -3.81
N GLN A 62 8.55 -1.45 -4.56
CA GLN A 62 9.21 -2.74 -4.65
C GLN A 62 9.89 -2.87 -5.99
#